data_AF-A0A484GSB9-F1
#
_entry.id   AF-A0A484GSB9-F1
#
_cell.length_a   1.000
_cell.length_b   1.000
_cell.length_c   1.000
_cell.angle_alpha   90.00
_cell.angle_beta   90.00
_cell.angle_gamma   90.00
#
_symmetry.space_group_name_H-M   'P 1'
#
loop_
_entity.id
_entity.type
_entity.pdbx_description
1 polymer ?
#
loop_
_entity_poly.entity_id
_entity_poly.type
_entity_poly.pdbx_seq_one_letter_code
_entity_poly.pdbx_strand_id
1 'polypeptide(L)' 'KWPENGSLNYNYILQLDLFCKWEEKWDEIPYVQSFMLLYQNKPVQRRGKV' A
#
# COMPACT_ATOMS: atom_id res chain seq x y z
N LYS A 1 -7.90 10.19 -5.82
CA LYS A 1 -8.93 9.65 -4.88
C LYS A 1 -8.51 8.22 -4.55
N TRP A 2 -8.21 7.92 -3.29
CA TRP A 2 -7.85 6.57 -2.86
C TRP A 2 -9.10 5.65 -2.97
N PRO A 3 -8.99 4.43 -3.49
CA PRO A 3 -10.12 3.50 -3.53
C PRO A 3 -10.51 3.03 -2.13
N GLU A 4 -11.81 2.90 -1.86
CA GLU A 4 -12.35 2.48 -0.56
C GLU A 4 -11.87 1.07 -0.17
N ASN A 5 -11.67 0.18 -1.15
CA ASN A 5 -11.15 -1.17 -0.93
C ASN A 5 -9.62 -1.24 -0.86
N GLY A 6 -8.93 -0.09 -0.91
CA GLY A 6 -7.47 -0.04 -1.05
C GLY A 6 -6.98 -0.51 -2.42
N SER A 7 -5.67 -0.37 -2.65
CA SER A 7 -5.01 -0.78 -3.88
C SER A 7 -3.60 -1.30 -3.59
N LEU A 8 -3.24 -2.41 -4.23
CA LEU A 8 -1.87 -2.94 -4.22
C LEU A 8 -1.04 -2.45 -5.43
N ASN A 9 -1.55 -1.49 -6.20
CA ASN A 9 -0.78 -0.90 -7.28
C ASN A 9 0.34 -0.01 -6.70
N TYR A 10 1.58 -0.29 -7.08
CA TYR A 10 2.77 0.41 -6.61
C TYR A 10 2.69 1.93 -6.72
N ASN A 11 2.13 2.45 -7.82
CA ASN A 11 2.01 3.90 -8.03
C ASN A 11 1.11 4.56 -6.98
N TYR A 12 0.05 3.86 -6.56
CA TYR A 12 -0.85 4.34 -5.51
C TYR A 12 -0.17 4.29 -4.14
N ILE A 13 0.53 3.20 -3.84
CA ILE A 13 1.26 3.05 -2.56
C ILE A 13 2.32 4.15 -2.42
N LEU A 14 3.05 4.50 -3.49
CA LEU A 14 3.99 5.62 -3.48
C LEU A 14 3.32 6.98 -3.26
N GLN A 15 2.18 7.23 -3.91
CA GLN A 15 1.42 8.47 -3.69
C GLN A 15 0.93 8.58 -2.24
N LEU A 16 0.52 7.47 -1.64
CA LEU A 16 0.11 7.41 -0.25
C LEU A 16 1.30 7.68 0.71
N ASP A 17 2.48 7.10 0.44
CA ASP A 17 3.69 7.35 1.22
C ASP A 17 4.10 8.83 1.21
N LEU A 18 4.07 9.46 0.02
CA LEU A 18 4.35 10.89 -0.13
C LEU A 18 3.32 11.75 0.59
N PHE A 19 2.04 11.40 0.50
CA PHE A 19 0.97 12.10 1.19
C PHE A 19 1.13 12.03 2.71
N CYS A 20 1.39 10.84 3.27
CA CYS A 20 1.62 10.67 4.70
C CYS A 20 2.83 11.46 5.20
N LYS A 21 3.90 11.54 4.41
CA LYS A 21 5.10 12.35 4.74
C LYS A 21 4.82 13.84 4.69
N TRP A 22 4.00 14.31 3.75
CA TRP A 22 3.62 15.72 3.63
C TRP A 22 2.67 16.18 4.74
N GLU A 23 1.75 15.31 5.14
CA GLU A 23 0.79 15.58 6.22
C GLU A 23 1.37 15.30 7.62
N GLU A 24 2.66 14.95 7.73
CA GLU A 24 3.31 14.49 8.96
C GLU A 24 2.55 13.38 9.70
N LYS A 25 1.84 12.53 8.95
CA LYS A 25 1.14 11.36 9.48
C LYS A 25 2.10 10.20 9.65
N TRP A 26 3.07 10.38 10.54
CA TRP A 26 4.10 9.40 10.83
C TRP A 26 3.52 8.06 11.30
N ASP A 27 2.40 8.09 12.03
CA ASP A 27 1.70 6.89 12.51
C ASP A 27 1.06 6.05 11.38
N GLU A 28 0.85 6.64 10.20
CA GLU A 28 0.27 5.97 9.03
C GLU A 28 1.36 5.30 8.15
N ILE A 29 2.61 5.75 8.25
CA ILE A 29 3.74 5.23 7.44
C ILE A 29 3.96 3.72 7.61
N PRO A 30 3.88 3.12 8.82
CA PRO A 30 3.99 1.67 8.99
C PRO A 30 2.96 0.88 8.17
N TYR A 31 1.76 1.42 7.99
CA TYR A 31 0.73 0.78 7.17
C TYR A 31 1.11 0.85 5.69
N VAL A 32 1.60 1.99 5.20
CA VAL A 32 2.07 2.14 3.80
C VAL A 32 3.24 1.19 3.49
N GLN A 33 4.17 1.04 4.43
CA GLN A 33 5.27 0.07 4.31
C GLN A 33 4.76 -1.38 4.24
N SER A 34 3.68 -1.70 4.97
CA SER A 34 3.04 -3.01 4.90
C SER A 34 2.45 -3.28 3.50
N PHE A 35 1.84 -2.28 2.86
CA PHE A 35 1.38 -2.39 1.47
C PHE A 35 2.54 -2.58 0.48
N MET A 36 3.68 -1.91 0.68
CA MET A 36 4.88 -2.11 -0.12
C MET A 36 5.41 -3.55 -0.01
N LEU A 37 5.48 -4.10 1.21
CA LEU A 37 5.89 -5.49 1.44
C LEU A 37 4.92 -6.49 0.80
N LEU A 38 3.61 -6.23 0.84
CA LEU A 38 2.59 -7.05 0.17
C LEU A 38 2.74 -7.01 -1.36
N TYR A 39 3.05 -5.85 -1.93
CA TYR A 39 3.33 -5.73 -3.36
C TYR A 39 4.59 -6.51 -3.79
N GLN A 40 5.66 -6.45 -2.99
CA GLN A 40 6.90 -7.17 -3.25
C GLN A 40 6.74 -8.69 -3.10
N ASN A 41 5.91 -9.14 -2.14
CA ASN A 41 5.58 -10.55 -1.92
C ASN A 41 4.57 -11.09 -2.95
N LYS A 42 4.98 -11.16 -4.23
CA LYS A 42 4.20 -11.75 -5.33
C LYS A 42 3.81 -13.24 -5.20
N PRO A 43 4.46 -14.15 -4.44
CA PRO A 43 4.03 -15.56 -4.43
C PRO A 43 2.70 -15.81 -3.70
N VAL A 44 2.22 -14.89 -2.85
CA VAL A 44 0.99 -15.11 -2.05
C VAL A 44 -0.31 -14.81 -2.83
N GLN A 45 -0.24 -14.03 -3.93
CA GLN A 45 -1.45 -13.64 -4.68
C GLN A 45 -2.05 -14.76 -5.56
N ARG A 46 -1.39 -15.93 -5.66
CA ARG A 46 -1.90 -17.08 -6.45
C ARG A 46 -2.79 -18.05 -5.67
N ARG A 47 -3.09 -17.79 -4.39
CA ARG A 47 -3.85 -18.71 -3.54
C ARG A 47 -5.32 -18.34 -3.30
N GLY A 48 -5.89 -17.50 -4.18
CA GLY A 48 -7.28 -17.05 -4.13
C GLY A 48 -8.03 -17.20 -5.46
N LYS A 49 -7.72 -18.24 -6.25
CA LYS A 49 -8.63 -18.73 -7.29
C LYS A 49 -9.21 -20.06 -6.82
N VAL A 50 -10.41 -20.00 -6.24
CA VAL A 50 -11.38 -21.10 -6.18
C VAL A 50 -12.57 -20.65 -6.99
#